data_AF-A0A538RHU4-F1
#
_entry.id   AF-A0A538RHU4-F1
#
_cell.length_a   1.000
_cell.length_b   1.000
_cell.length_c   1.000
_cell.angle_alpha   90.00
_cell.angle_beta   90.00
_cell.angle_gamma   90.00
#
_symmetry.space_group_name_H-M   'P 1'
#
loop_
_entity.id
_entity.type
_entity.pdbx_description
1 polymer ?
#
loop_
_entity_poly.entity_id
_entity_poly.type
_entity_poly.pdbx_seq_one_letter_code
_entity_poly.pdbx_strand_id
1 'polypeptide(L)'
;MAAGSSPSQAPETRPGPHLAVVRLRLVVKDNGVGLPPGLDVRGTRSLGLQLVMTLVDQLDAALAVASQGGPCFELNFAVENCS
;
A
#
# COMPACT_ATOMS: atom_id res chain seq x y z
N MET A 1 57.18 2.46 33.68
CA MET A 1 57.11 2.73 32.23
C MET A 1 55.87 2.03 31.69
N ALA A 2 54.96 2.83 31.14
CA ALA A 2 53.69 2.59 30.43
C ALA A 2 53.03 1.20 30.46
N ALA A 3 51.88 1.12 31.13
CA ALA A 3 50.80 0.19 30.79
C ALA A 3 50.08 0.73 29.54
N GLY A 4 50.10 -0.03 28.44
CA GLY A 4 49.35 0.29 27.23
C GLY A 4 47.89 -0.09 27.39
N SER A 5 47.01 0.89 27.50
CA SER A 5 45.56 0.69 27.47
C SER A 5 45.10 0.44 26.03
N SER A 6 44.49 -0.72 25.78
CA SER A 6 43.81 -1.00 24.52
C SER A 6 42.67 0.02 24.30
N PRO A 7 42.46 0.53 23.08
CA PRO A 7 41.36 1.43 22.81
C PRO A 7 40.04 0.67 22.95
N SER A 8 39.17 1.17 23.82
CA SER A 8 37.78 0.76 23.94
C SER A 8 37.12 0.91 22.58
N GLN A 9 36.83 -0.21 21.91
CA GLN A 9 36.05 -0.21 20.69
C GLN A 9 34.70 0.45 20.99
N ALA A 10 34.41 1.57 20.30
CA ALA A 10 33.10 2.17 20.31
C ALA A 10 32.07 1.15 19.80
N PRO A 11 30.82 1.15 20.31
CA PRO A 11 29.82 0.22 19.81
C PRO A 11 29.60 0.48 18.32
N GLU A 12 29.92 -0.51 17.49
CA GLU A 12 29.54 -0.50 16.08
C GLU A 12 28.01 -0.40 16.01
N THR A 13 27.50 0.80 15.73
CA THR A 13 26.09 0.97 15.40
C THR A 13 25.88 0.32 14.04
N ARG A 14 25.44 -0.95 14.03
CA ARG A 14 24.94 -1.58 12.80
C ARG A 14 23.79 -0.71 12.30
N PRO A 15 23.84 -0.18 11.06
CA PRO A 15 22.67 0.46 10.47
C PRO A 15 21.54 -0.57 10.44
N GLY A 16 20.41 -0.25 11.07
CA GLY A 16 19.21 -1.08 11.01
C GLY A 16 18.73 -1.25 9.56
N PRO A 17 17.86 -2.24 9.28
CA PRO A 17 17.36 -2.47 7.93
C PRO A 17 16.80 -1.16 7.36
N HIS A 18 17.27 -0.77 6.18
CA HIS A 18 16.67 0.32 5.42
C HIS A 18 15.34 -0.20 4.86
N LEU A 19 14.26 -0.01 5.61
CA LEU A 19 12.92 -0.19 5.07
C LEU A 19 12.72 0.88 3.99
N ALA A 20 12.87 0.48 2.72
CA ALA A 20 12.42 1.30 1.61
C ALA A 20 10.90 1.16 1.52
N VAL A 21 10.19 2.24 1.85
CA VAL A 21 8.75 2.34 1.65
C VAL A 21 8.50 2.85 0.23
N VAL A 22 7.86 2.03 -0.59
CA VAL A 22 7.45 2.41 -1.95
C VAL A 22 5.94 2.62 -1.98
N ARG A 23 5.47 3.68 -2.65
CA ARG A 23 4.04 3.86 -2.91
C ARG A 23 3.67 3.29 -4.27
N LEU A 24 2.65 2.46 -4.30
CA LEU A 24 2.12 1.85 -5.52
C LEU A 24 0.71 2.37 -5.82
N ARG A 25 0.39 2.44 -7.11
CA ARG A 25 -0.92 2.81 -7.64
C ARG A 25 -1.42 1.68 -8.55
N LEU A 26 -2.46 0.98 -8.12
CA LEU A 26 -3.14 -0.06 -8.89
C LEU A 26 -4.42 0.50 -9.49
N VAL A 27 -4.55 0.45 -10.81
CA VAL A 27 -5.77 0.87 -11.51
C VAL A 27 -6.38 -0.31 -12.25
N VAL A 28 -7.64 -0.58 -11.97
CA VAL A 28 -8.46 -1.54 -12.70
C VAL A 28 -9.56 -0.77 -13.40
N LYS A 29 -9.51 -0.76 -14.73
CA LYS A 29 -10.53 -0.15 -15.57
C LYS A 29 -11.20 -1.21 -16.43
N ASP A 30 -12.52 -1.22 -16.38
CA ASP A 30 -13.37 -1.93 -17.32
C ASP A 30 -13.97 -0.93 -18.32
N ASN A 31 -14.25 -1.39 -19.54
CA ASN A 31 -14.87 -0.60 -20.62
C ASN A 31 -16.37 -0.87 -20.76
N GLY A 32 -16.98 -1.51 -19.76
CA GLY A 32 -18.42 -1.70 -19.67
C GLY A 32 -19.21 -0.40 -19.51
N VAL A 33 -20.51 -0.54 -19.26
CA VAL A 33 -21.48 0.58 -19.27
C VAL A 33 -21.30 1.61 -18.14
N GLY A 34 -20.41 1.36 -17.19
CA GLY A 34 -20.16 2.21 -16.03
C GLY A 34 -20.85 1.73 -14.75
N LEU A 35 -20.76 2.54 -13.71
CA LEU A 35 -21.40 2.30 -12.43
C LEU A 35 -22.78 2.96 -12.40
N PRO A 36 -23.80 2.29 -11.83
CA PRO A 36 -25.11 2.89 -11.62
C PRO A 36 -25.01 4.21 -10.85
N PRO A 37 -25.82 5.22 -11.20
CA PRO A 37 -25.88 6.46 -10.42
C PRO A 37 -26.33 6.16 -8.99
N GLY A 38 -25.65 6.75 -8.01
CA GLY A 38 -25.96 6.55 -6.59
C GLY A 38 -25.53 5.19 -6.02
N LEU A 39 -24.73 4.40 -6.74
CA LEU A 39 -24.14 3.18 -6.19
C LEU A 39 -23.23 3.52 -5.00
N ASP A 40 -23.58 2.97 -3.84
CA ASP A 40 -22.68 2.95 -2.68
C ASP A 40 -21.70 1.78 -2.81
N VAL A 41 -20.47 2.10 -3.20
CA VAL A 41 -19.39 1.11 -3.34
C VAL A 41 -18.97 0.52 -1.99
N ARG A 42 -19.13 1.28 -0.89
CA ARG A 42 -18.72 0.86 0.45
C ARG A 42 -19.78 0.00 1.14
N GLY A 43 -21.06 0.23 0.84
CA GLY A 43 -22.21 -0.51 1.37
C GLY A 43 -22.77 -1.61 0.44
N THR A 44 -22.04 -1.94 -0.63
CA THR A 44 -22.49 -2.89 -1.66
C THR A 44 -22.67 -4.34 -1.18
N ARG A 45 -23.62 -5.05 -1.79
CA ARG A 45 -23.83 -6.50 -1.63
C ARG A 45 -23.23 -7.34 -2.75
N SER A 46 -22.65 -6.71 -3.77
CA SER A 46 -22.04 -7.45 -4.87
C SER A 46 -20.71 -8.06 -4.43
N LEU A 47 -20.52 -9.35 -4.69
CA LEU A 47 -19.29 -10.06 -4.33
C LEU A 47 -18.05 -9.37 -4.92
N GLY A 48 -18.12 -8.92 -6.17
CA GLY A 48 -17.01 -8.24 -6.84
C GLY A 48 -16.54 -6.98 -6.10
N LEU A 49 -17.47 -6.13 -5.64
CA LEU A 49 -17.09 -4.92 -4.91
C LEU A 49 -16.73 -5.20 -3.45
N GLN A 50 -17.30 -6.24 -2.84
CA GLN A 50 -16.85 -6.73 -1.53
C GLN A 50 -15.39 -7.18 -1.59
N LEU A 51 -14.97 -7.88 -2.66
CA LEU A 51 -13.56 -8.24 -2.86
C LEU A 51 -12.68 -6.99 -2.99
N VAL A 52 -13.13 -5.96 -3.71
CA VAL A 52 -12.39 -4.69 -3.79
C VAL A 52 -12.25 -4.06 -2.41
N MET A 53 -13.31 -3.99 -1.59
CA MET A 53 -13.23 -3.44 -0.23
C MET A 53 -12.28 -4.26 0.66
N THR A 54 -12.35 -5.59 0.59
CA THR A 54 -11.42 -6.47 1.33
C THR A 54 -9.96 -6.20 0.97
N LEU A 55 -9.66 -5.98 -0.32
CA LEU A 55 -8.30 -5.65 -0.76
C LEU A 55 -7.85 -4.27 -0.28
N VAL A 56 -8.76 -3.30 -0.24
CA VAL A 56 -8.49 -1.96 0.30
C VAL A 56 -8.11 -2.07 1.77
N ASP A 57 -8.87 -2.83 2.56
CA ASP A 57 -8.62 -3.02 3.99
C ASP A 57 -7.31 -3.78 4.25
N GLN A 58 -7.06 -4.86 3.49
CA GLN A 58 -5.83 -5.68 3.65
C GLN A 58 -4.55 -4.91 3.33
N LEU A 59 -4.62 -3.94 2.42
CA LEU A 59 -3.47 -3.15 1.97
C LEU A 59 -3.36 -1.79 2.66
N ASP A 60 -4.28 -1.46 3.57
CA ASP A 60 -4.44 -0.10 4.11
C ASP A 60 -4.43 0.96 2.98
N ALA A 61 -5.19 0.68 1.92
CA ALA A 61 -5.17 1.46 0.69
C ALA A 61 -6.16 2.62 0.73
N ALA A 62 -5.83 3.69 0.01
CA ALA A 62 -6.82 4.69 -0.39
C ALA A 62 -7.50 4.27 -1.69
N LEU A 63 -8.83 4.20 -1.71
CA LEU A 63 -9.64 3.88 -2.88
C LEU A 63 -10.26 5.13 -3.52
N ALA A 64 -10.04 5.31 -4.82
CA ALA A 64 -10.80 6.22 -5.66
C ALA A 64 -11.61 5.44 -6.71
N VAL A 65 -12.82 5.92 -7.01
CA VAL A 65 -13.73 5.28 -7.97
C VAL A 65 -14.20 6.32 -8.98
N ALA A 66 -14.12 5.98 -10.26
CA ALA A 66 -14.64 6.79 -11.36
C ALA A 66 -15.43 5.93 -12.35
N SER A 67 -16.28 6.56 -13.18
CA SER A 67 -17.13 5.86 -14.15
C SER A 67 -17.05 6.45 -15.57
N GLN A 68 -16.00 7.20 -15.89
CA GLN A 68 -15.84 7.84 -17.21
C GLN A 68 -15.41 6.81 -18.27
N GLY A 69 -16.38 6.32 -19.05
CA GLY A 69 -16.16 5.28 -20.07
C GLY A 69 -16.00 3.87 -19.49
N GLY A 70 -16.73 3.58 -18.41
CA GLY A 70 -16.74 2.31 -17.68
C GLY A 70 -16.20 2.44 -16.25
N PRO A 71 -16.40 1.40 -15.41
CA PRO A 71 -15.93 1.41 -14.02
C PRO A 71 -14.41 1.49 -13.93
N CYS A 72 -13.91 2.37 -13.07
CA CYS A 72 -12.49 2.52 -12.78
C CYS A 72 -12.28 2.54 -11.26
N PHE A 73 -11.47 1.61 -10.77
CA PHE A 73 -11.06 1.52 -9.37
C PHE A 73 -9.57 1.77 -9.27
N GLU A 74 -9.20 2.68 -8.38
CA GLU A 74 -7.81 3.06 -8.15
C GLU A 74 -7.46 2.87 -6.68
N LEU A 75 -6.50 2.00 -6.40
CA LEU A 75 -5.98 1.74 -5.06
C LEU A 75 -4.58 2.33 -4.94
N ASN A 76 -4.34 3.13 -3.91
CA ASN A 76 -3.05 3.70 -3.57
C ASN A 76 -2.60 3.19 -2.21
N PHE A 77 -1.48 2.46 -2.13
CA PHE A 77 -0.99 1.84 -0.89
C PHE A 77 0.53 1.87 -0.80
N ALA A 78 1.07 1.69 0.40
CA ALA A 78 2.51 1.59 0.65
C ALA A 78 2.93 0.12 0.71
N VAL A 79 4.13 -0.18 0.21
CA VAL A 79 4.77 -1.48 0.31
C VAL A 79 6.12 -1.30 0.98
N GLU A 80 6.35 -2.10 2.01
CA GLU A 80 7.63 -2.17 2.70
C GLU A 80 8.40 -3.37 2.17
N ASN A 81 9.57 -3.12 1.58
CA ASN A 81 10.48 -4.20 1.24
C ASN A 81 11.30 -4.56 2.47
N CYS A 82 10.88 -5.59 3.20
CA CYS A 82 11.76 -6.27 4.15
C CYS A 82 12.79 -7.08 3.35
N SER A 83 14.08 -6.74 3.51
CA SER A 83 15.21 -7.49 2.94
C SER A 83 15.69 -8.56 3.92
#